data_AF-A0A369LN27-F1
#
_entry.id   AF-A0A369LN27-F1
#
_cell.length_a   1.000
_cell.length_b   1.000
_cell.length_c   1.000
_cell.angle_alpha   90.00
_cell.angle_beta   90.00
_cell.angle_gamma   90.00
#
_symmetry.space_group_name_H-M   'P 1'
#
loop_
_entity.id
_entity.type
_entity.pdbx_description
1 polymer ?
#
loop_
_entity_poly.entity_id
_entity_poly.type
_entity_poly.pdbx_seq_one_letter_code
_entity_poly.pdbx_strand_id
1 'polypeptide(L)'
;MRKQLVAGALALAMLTGTMAAAGCAGTEPKNDASANVPAGAPPLMPASHDGRFESLGAPGCYGCHGASERSNPMLNGSVALPEDHYVDGSSQTLELDPTHDQCNTCHVQG
;
A
#
# COMPACT_ATOMS: atom_id res chain seq x y z
N MET A 1 29.46 45.05 23.36
CA MET A 1 30.83 44.63 23.77
C MET A 1 30.66 43.74 25.01
N ARG A 2 31.17 42.51 25.18
CA ARG A 2 32.30 41.73 24.66
C ARG A 2 31.88 40.23 24.73
N LYS A 3 31.92 39.48 23.62
CA LYS A 3 32.90 38.43 23.28
C LYS A 3 33.01 37.22 24.24
N GLN A 4 32.38 36.13 23.78
CA GLN A 4 32.87 34.74 23.60
C GLN A 4 33.23 33.88 24.80
N LEU A 5 32.62 32.69 24.85
CA LEU A 5 33.31 31.44 25.15
C LEU A 5 32.82 30.36 24.16
N VAL A 6 33.77 29.85 23.38
CA VAL A 6 33.66 28.70 22.49
C VAL A 6 34.13 27.47 23.29
N ALA A 7 33.29 26.44 23.37
CA ALA A 7 33.66 25.05 23.62
C ALA A 7 32.49 24.23 23.06
N GLY A 8 32.61 23.40 22.03
CA GLY A 8 33.71 22.47 21.77
C GLY A 8 33.30 21.09 22.30
N ALA A 9 32.40 20.40 21.61
CA ALA A 9 32.15 18.97 21.81
C ALA A 9 31.68 18.34 20.49
N LEU A 10 32.65 17.86 19.71
CA LEU A 10 32.42 16.79 18.75
C LEU A 10 32.03 15.54 19.54
N ALA A 11 30.87 14.97 19.26
CA ALA A 11 30.59 13.57 19.52
C ALA A 11 29.83 12.99 18.33
N LEU A 12 30.58 12.24 17.54
CA LEU A 12 30.16 11.39 16.44
C LEU A 12 29.26 10.28 17.01
N ALA A 13 28.00 10.19 16.59
CA ALA A 13 27.15 9.03 16.88
C ALA A 13 26.33 8.66 15.63
N MET A 14 26.99 7.83 14.82
CA MET A 14 26.50 6.68 14.07
C MET A 14 25.09 6.73 13.48
N LEU A 15 25.08 6.58 12.15
CA LEU A 15 24.01 6.03 11.35
C LEU A 15 23.28 4.89 12.08
N THR A 16 21.99 5.07 12.31
CA THR A 16 21.02 3.99 12.14
C THR A 16 19.90 4.53 11.28
N GLY A 17 20.05 4.34 9.98
CA GLY A 17 18.94 4.42 9.06
C GLY A 17 17.95 3.31 9.41
N THR A 18 16.76 3.70 9.82
CA THR A 18 15.56 2.89 9.64
C THR A 18 14.62 3.76 8.83
N MET A 19 14.77 3.65 7.51
CA MET A 19 13.70 3.98 6.58
C MET A 19 12.44 3.29 7.08
N ALA A 20 11.48 4.10 7.54
CA ALA A 20 10.09 3.67 7.60
C ALA A 20 9.62 3.52 6.14
N ALA A 21 10.05 2.43 5.50
CA ALA A 21 9.32 1.87 4.38
C ALA A 21 7.97 1.46 4.96
N ALA A 22 6.96 2.27 4.69
CA ALA A 22 5.57 1.94 4.98
C ALA A 22 5.26 0.58 4.33
N GLY A 23 5.22 -0.47 5.14
CA GLY A 23 4.23 -1.55 5.12
C GLY A 23 3.99 -2.40 3.87
N CYS A 24 4.71 -2.25 2.75
CA CYS A 24 4.60 -3.13 1.57
C CYS A 24 5.81 -4.06 1.46
N ALA A 25 6.22 -4.70 2.56
CA ALA A 25 7.18 -5.81 2.52
C ALA A 25 6.94 -6.79 3.67
N GLY A 26 6.02 -7.72 3.43
CA GLY A 26 5.87 -8.93 4.22
C GLY A 26 5.33 -10.01 3.30
N THR A 27 6.17 -10.95 2.88
CA THR A 27 5.69 -12.21 2.32
C THR A 27 5.12 -13.00 3.48
N GLU A 28 3.85 -12.75 3.79
CA GLU A 28 3.09 -13.65 4.65
C GLU A 28 2.77 -14.96 3.91
N PRO A 29 2.65 -16.08 4.63
CA PRO A 29 2.16 -17.32 4.04
C PRO A 29 0.79 -17.05 3.39
N LYS A 30 0.58 -17.58 2.18
CA LYS A 30 -0.75 -17.57 1.54
C LYS A 30 -1.71 -18.29 2.48
N ASN A 31 -2.51 -17.53 3.22
CA ASN A 31 -3.55 -18.06 4.07
C ASN A 31 -4.68 -18.50 3.11
N ASP A 32 -5.03 -19.79 3.13
CA ASP A 32 -5.99 -20.42 2.21
C ASP A 32 -7.46 -20.02 2.47
N ALA A 33 -7.70 -18.77 2.91
CA ALA A 33 -9.05 -18.21 3.06
C ALA A 33 -9.84 -18.18 1.74
N SER A 34 -9.17 -18.33 0.60
CA SER A 34 -9.77 -18.34 -0.74
C SER A 34 -10.59 -19.58 -1.09
N ALA A 35 -10.57 -20.67 -0.29
CA ALA A 35 -11.19 -21.95 -0.65
C ALA A 35 -12.73 -21.90 -0.85
N ASN A 36 -13.40 -20.85 -0.37
CA ASN A 36 -14.86 -20.69 -0.45
C ASN A 36 -15.32 -19.45 -1.24
N VAL A 37 -14.44 -18.75 -1.94
CA VAL A 37 -14.83 -17.58 -2.75
C VAL A 37 -15.36 -18.06 -4.11
N PRO A 38 -16.63 -17.76 -4.48
CA PRO A 38 -17.17 -18.15 -5.78
C PRO A 38 -16.34 -17.59 -6.94
N ALA A 39 -16.30 -18.31 -8.06
CA ALA A 39 -15.67 -17.81 -9.28
C ALA A 39 -16.33 -16.48 -9.71
N GLY A 40 -15.51 -15.46 -9.95
CA GLY A 40 -15.97 -14.12 -10.31
C GLY A 40 -16.38 -13.24 -9.13
N ALA A 41 -16.38 -13.75 -7.90
CA ALA A 41 -16.52 -12.89 -6.72
C ALA A 41 -15.20 -12.15 -6.43
N PRO A 42 -15.26 -10.95 -5.84
CA PRO A 42 -14.07 -10.24 -5.39
C PRO A 42 -13.24 -11.10 -4.40
N PRO A 43 -11.91 -11.17 -4.56
CA PRO A 43 -11.05 -11.87 -3.61
C PRO A 43 -11.09 -11.23 -2.21
N LEU A 44 -10.97 -12.06 -1.18
CA LEU A 44 -10.85 -11.62 0.21
C LEU A 44 -9.52 -10.91 0.46
N MET A 45 -9.54 -9.92 1.36
CA MET A 45 -8.31 -9.30 1.84
C MET A 45 -7.55 -10.25 2.77
N PRO A 46 -6.21 -10.36 2.66
CA PRO A 46 -5.40 -11.14 3.59
C PRO A 46 -5.52 -10.64 5.05
N ALA A 47 -5.25 -11.49 6.03
CA ALA A 47 -5.24 -11.10 7.45
C ALA A 47 -4.33 -9.90 7.77
N SER A 48 -3.20 -9.76 7.07
CA SER A 48 -2.30 -8.60 7.17
C SER A 48 -2.88 -7.27 6.68
N HIS A 49 -4.09 -7.27 6.12
CA HIS A 49 -4.79 -6.08 5.65
C HIS A 49 -5.85 -5.57 6.63
N ASP A 50 -6.03 -6.23 7.78
CA ASP A 50 -7.00 -5.81 8.80
C ASP A 50 -6.78 -4.33 9.20
N GLY A 51 -7.87 -3.55 9.17
CA GLY A 51 -7.87 -2.11 9.47
C GLY A 51 -7.15 -1.19 8.48
N ARG A 52 -6.57 -1.73 7.38
CA ARG A 52 -5.79 -0.90 6.44
C ARG A 52 -6.65 0.08 5.67
N PHE A 53 -7.86 -0.30 5.28
CA PHE A 53 -8.74 0.60 4.54
C PHE A 53 -9.14 1.80 5.39
N GLU A 54 -9.48 1.58 6.66
CA GLU A 54 -9.84 2.65 7.60
C GLU A 54 -8.66 3.59 7.86
N SER A 55 -7.44 3.04 7.86
CA SER A 55 -6.22 3.83 8.08
C SER A 55 -5.72 4.58 6.85
N LEU A 56 -5.89 4.04 5.64
CA LEU A 56 -5.22 4.53 4.43
C LEU A 56 -6.19 5.02 3.35
N GLY A 57 -7.45 4.58 3.41
CA GLY A 57 -8.45 4.76 2.35
C GLY A 57 -8.06 4.11 1.03
N ALA A 58 -8.88 4.38 0.00
CA ALA A 58 -8.63 3.96 -1.37
C ALA A 58 -7.21 4.31 -1.88
N PRO A 59 -6.67 5.52 -1.62
CA PRO A 59 -5.33 5.89 -2.13
C PRO A 59 -4.20 4.98 -1.63
N GLY A 60 -4.29 4.46 -0.40
CA GLY A 60 -3.29 3.52 0.12
C GLY A 60 -3.36 2.16 -0.53
N CYS A 61 -4.57 1.63 -0.73
CA CYS A 61 -4.80 0.39 -1.48
C CYS A 61 -4.30 0.53 -2.92
N TYR A 62 -4.67 1.64 -3.57
CA TYR A 62 -4.24 1.97 -4.92
C TYR A 62 -2.71 2.10 -5.03
N GLY A 63 -2.03 2.63 -4.01
CA GLY A 63 -0.58 2.77 -4.01
C GLY A 63 0.20 1.46 -4.19
N CYS A 64 -0.33 0.33 -3.72
CA CYS A 64 0.30 -0.98 -3.93
C CYS A 64 -0.39 -1.81 -5.04
N HIS A 65 -1.70 -1.65 -5.29
CA HIS A 65 -2.46 -2.47 -6.26
C HIS A 65 -2.73 -1.79 -7.62
N GLY A 66 -2.75 -0.46 -7.66
CA GLY A 66 -3.09 0.33 -8.84
C GLY A 66 -1.92 0.54 -9.80
N ALA A 67 -2.26 0.70 -11.06
CA ALA A 67 -1.34 1.11 -12.12
C ALA A 67 -1.02 2.59 -11.98
N SER A 68 0.24 2.94 -11.76
CA SER A 68 0.66 4.34 -11.81
C SER A 68 2.02 4.49 -12.46
N GLU A 69 2.41 5.72 -12.77
CA GLU A 69 3.77 6.02 -13.23
C GLU A 69 4.86 5.66 -12.20
N ARG A 70 4.46 5.50 -10.92
CA ARG A 70 5.37 5.32 -9.78
C ARG A 70 5.22 3.96 -9.08
N SER A 71 4.18 3.21 -9.41
CA SER A 71 3.87 1.90 -8.83
C SER A 71 3.60 0.91 -9.94
N ASN A 72 4.34 -0.20 -9.93
CA ASN A 72 3.99 -1.38 -10.68
C ASN A 72 3.64 -2.48 -9.66
N PRO A 73 2.36 -2.86 -9.53
CA PRO A 73 1.92 -3.89 -8.58
C PRO A 73 2.65 -5.22 -8.79
N MET A 74 3.10 -5.52 -10.01
CA MET A 74 3.87 -6.73 -10.26
C MET A 74 5.29 -6.68 -9.68
N LEU A 75 5.84 -5.50 -9.40
CA LEU A 75 7.18 -5.33 -8.84
C LEU A 75 7.20 -5.36 -7.31
N ASN A 76 6.07 -5.08 -6.64
CA ASN A 76 5.94 -5.18 -5.18
C ASN A 76 5.28 -6.49 -4.71
N GLY A 77 4.88 -7.36 -5.65
CA GLY A 77 4.23 -8.65 -5.36
C GLY A 77 2.73 -8.54 -5.08
N SER A 78 2.13 -7.37 -5.24
CA SER A 78 0.68 -7.17 -5.16
C SER A 78 -0.02 -7.66 -6.42
N VAL A 79 -1.29 -8.06 -6.27
CA VAL A 79 -2.17 -8.34 -7.41
C VAL A 79 -2.62 -7.02 -8.02
N ALA A 80 -2.40 -6.84 -9.32
CA ALA A 80 -2.86 -5.64 -10.02
C ALA A 80 -4.39 -5.54 -10.03
N LEU A 81 -4.92 -4.33 -9.90
CA LEU A 81 -6.35 -4.10 -10.13
C LEU A 81 -6.70 -4.44 -11.59
N PRO A 82 -7.84 -5.10 -11.85
CA PRO A 82 -8.32 -5.34 -13.20
C PRO A 82 -8.81 -4.05 -13.87
N GLU A 83 -8.93 -4.09 -15.19
CA GLU A 83 -9.27 -2.94 -16.03
C GLU A 83 -10.59 -2.26 -15.64
N ASP A 84 -11.58 -3.02 -15.17
CA ASP A 84 -12.90 -2.53 -14.76
C ASP A 84 -12.90 -1.70 -13.47
N HIS A 85 -11.77 -1.61 -12.76
CA HIS A 85 -11.63 -0.74 -11.58
C HIS A 85 -11.18 0.68 -11.95
N TYR A 86 -10.81 0.93 -13.22
CA TYR A 86 -10.32 2.22 -13.67
C TYR A 86 -11.37 2.99 -14.46
N VAL A 87 -11.20 4.30 -14.55
CA VAL A 87 -12.01 5.16 -15.41
C VAL A 87 -12.00 4.61 -16.84
N ASP A 88 -13.18 4.60 -17.48
CA ASP A 88 -13.41 4.06 -18.82
C ASP A 88 -13.00 2.59 -19.01
N GLY A 89 -12.84 1.83 -17.92
CA GLY A 89 -12.44 0.43 -17.97
C GLY A 89 -11.02 0.25 -18.50
N SER A 90 -10.11 1.19 -18.19
CA SER A 90 -8.75 1.19 -18.70
C SER A 90 -7.73 1.67 -17.68
N SER A 91 -6.80 0.79 -17.30
CA SER A 91 -5.63 1.06 -16.45
C SER A 91 -4.70 2.12 -17.05
N GLN A 92 -4.80 2.38 -18.35
CA GLN A 92 -4.07 3.45 -19.02
C GLN A 92 -4.49 4.86 -18.58
N THR A 93 -5.67 5.00 -17.97
CA THR A 93 -6.10 6.27 -17.38
C THR A 93 -5.32 6.60 -16.11
N LEU A 94 -4.74 5.59 -15.45
CA LEU A 94 -4.10 5.70 -14.13
C LEU A 94 -5.02 6.33 -13.08
N GLU A 95 -6.34 6.26 -13.28
CA GLU A 95 -7.35 6.82 -12.40
C GLU A 95 -8.34 5.74 -12.02
N LEU A 96 -8.56 5.59 -10.70
CA LEU A 96 -9.55 4.65 -10.18
C LEU A 96 -10.95 5.17 -10.52
N ASP A 97 -11.84 4.28 -10.95
CA ASP A 97 -13.26 4.62 -11.08
C ASP A 97 -13.81 4.97 -9.68
N PRO A 98 -14.41 6.17 -9.49
CA PRO A 98 -14.93 6.59 -8.19
C PRO A 98 -16.03 5.68 -7.63
N THR A 99 -16.68 4.86 -8.47
CA THR A 99 -17.64 3.84 -8.01
C THR A 99 -16.97 2.64 -7.32
N HIS A 100 -15.64 2.49 -7.45
CA HIS A 100 -14.84 1.42 -6.86
C HIS A 100 -13.90 1.93 -5.75
N ASP A 101 -14.09 3.14 -5.23
CA ASP A 101 -13.21 3.72 -4.20
C ASP A 101 -13.40 3.10 -2.80
N GLN A 102 -14.52 2.45 -2.54
CA GLN A 102 -14.81 1.74 -1.28
C GLN A 102 -14.35 0.28 -1.35
N CYS A 103 -13.03 0.06 -1.44
CA CYS A 103 -12.44 -1.27 -1.68
C CYS A 103 -12.97 -2.36 -0.71
N ASN A 104 -13.11 -2.02 0.58
CA ASN A 104 -13.53 -2.94 1.64
C ASN A 104 -15.01 -3.37 1.57
N THR A 105 -15.83 -2.74 0.73
CA THR A 105 -17.25 -3.12 0.56
C THR A 105 -17.42 -4.39 -0.27
N CYS A 106 -16.49 -4.62 -1.20
CA CYS A 106 -16.45 -5.80 -2.06
C CYS A 106 -15.34 -6.77 -1.65
N HIS A 107 -14.16 -6.25 -1.32
CA HIS A 107 -13.03 -7.04 -0.81
C HIS A 107 -13.08 -7.07 0.71
N VAL A 108 -13.91 -7.94 1.27
CA VAL A 108 -14.02 -8.09 2.73
C VAL A 108 -12.81 -8.83 3.32
N GLN A 109 -12.60 -8.64 4.62
CA GLN A 109 -11.55 -9.35 5.37
C GLN A 109 -11.77 -10.86 5.32
N GLY A 110 -10.73 -11.61 4.94
CA GLY A 110 -10.69 -13.09 4.98
C GLY A 110 -10.14 -13.64 6.28
#